data_AF-A0A3D3XZC7-F1
#
_entry.id   AF-A0A3D3XZC7-F1
#
_cell.length_a   1.000
_cell.length_b   1.000
_cell.length_c   1.000
_cell.angle_alpha   90.00
_cell.angle_beta   90.00
_cell.angle_gamma   90.00
#
_symmetry.space_group_name_H-M   'P 1'
#
loop_
_entity.id
_entity.type
_entity.pdbx_description
1 polymer ?
#
loop_
_entity_poly.entity_id
_entity_poly.type
_entity_poly.pdbx_seq_one_letter_code
_entity_poly.pdbx_strand_id
1 'polypeptide(L)'
;MLAFFAGVQLIGRIFSANLTDLEPTINELLAPYDVTLEGAKGGWSYVNPIFTARRITFSGGQLDEVLFEINLLKSLLNNRIVANRLIVGSAHVGVEYVDSGWRLRGSGGTGMPAPDILSFLVDSQDLLFSAELQAFRYGKSASWVIGARSFNRDGHHRISLTLAPDKNCVSCKGRLELDFRDSVWGRNDGNGLGFVDLTDVTFDDEVAEILGLPVGKWNMTGGWKKNAREELFSVEILFERGQNDDSRF
;
A
#
# COMPACT_ATOMS: atom_id res chain seq x y z
N MET A 1 -29.24 19.70 -0.07
CA MET A 1 -27.97 19.06 0.35
C MET A 1 -28.12 18.28 1.66
N LEU A 2 -28.63 18.89 2.75
CA LEU A 2 -28.83 18.22 4.05
C LEU A 2 -29.74 16.97 3.99
N ALA A 3 -30.90 17.05 3.31
CA ALA A 3 -31.82 15.91 3.17
C ALA A 3 -31.20 14.73 2.41
N PHE A 4 -30.41 15.02 1.36
CA PHE A 4 -29.67 14.01 0.61
C PHE A 4 -28.61 13.33 1.49
N PHE A 5 -27.82 14.12 2.23
CA PHE A 5 -26.81 13.59 3.15
C PHE A 5 -27.42 12.72 4.25
N ALA A 6 -28.54 13.14 4.83
CA ALA A 6 -29.29 12.36 5.81
C ALA A 6 -29.82 11.05 5.20
N GLY A 7 -30.33 11.09 3.97
CA GLY A 7 -30.77 9.90 3.23
C GLY A 7 -29.64 8.90 3.00
N VAL A 8 -28.47 9.36 2.55
CA VAL A 8 -27.27 8.50 2.38
C VAL A 8 -26.83 7.89 3.71
N GLN A 9 -26.83 8.66 4.80
CA GLN A 9 -26.51 8.13 6.12
C GLN A 9 -27.51 7.07 6.57
N LEU A 10 -28.81 7.29 6.37
CA LEU A 10 -29.85 6.34 6.76
C LEU A 10 -29.67 5.00 6.01
N ILE A 11 -29.54 5.07 4.68
CA ILE A 11 -29.34 3.88 3.83
C ILE A 11 -28.06 3.17 4.22
N GLY A 12 -26.96 3.91 4.39
CA GLY A 12 -25.68 3.34 4.77
C GLY A 12 -25.71 2.67 6.16
N ARG A 13 -26.46 3.24 7.12
CA ARG A 13 -26.64 2.63 8.45
C ARG A 13 -27.38 1.31 8.37
N ILE A 14 -28.48 1.27 7.61
CA ILE A 14 -29.22 0.04 7.36
C ILE A 14 -28.31 -1.00 6.69
N PHE A 15 -27.61 -0.62 5.63
CA PHE A 15 -26.67 -1.53 4.93
C PHE A 15 -25.59 -2.07 5.89
N SER A 16 -24.95 -1.20 6.66
CA SER A 16 -23.88 -1.61 7.60
C SER A 16 -24.36 -2.56 8.70
N ALA A 17 -25.59 -2.38 9.19
CA ALA A 17 -26.16 -3.22 10.23
C ALA A 17 -26.47 -4.64 9.73
N ASN A 18 -26.72 -4.78 8.43
CA ASN A 18 -27.04 -6.06 7.79
C ASN A 18 -25.83 -6.65 7.04
N LEU A 19 -24.63 -6.08 7.19
CA LEU A 19 -23.49 -6.47 6.35
C LEU A 19 -23.10 -7.95 6.50
N THR A 20 -23.23 -8.49 7.71
CA THR A 20 -22.97 -9.91 7.98
C THR A 20 -23.94 -10.81 7.22
N ASP A 21 -25.21 -10.43 7.13
CA ASP A 21 -26.23 -11.18 6.38
C ASP A 21 -26.07 -10.98 4.86
N LEU A 22 -25.49 -9.84 4.44
CA LEU A 22 -25.21 -9.51 3.05
C LEU A 22 -23.88 -10.09 2.54
N GLU A 23 -23.03 -10.63 3.40
CA GLU A 23 -21.73 -11.22 3.03
C GLU A 23 -21.83 -12.23 1.86
N PRO A 24 -22.79 -13.17 1.83
CA PRO A 24 -22.95 -14.08 0.69
C PRO A 24 -23.24 -13.34 -0.62
N THR A 25 -24.13 -12.35 -0.60
CA THR A 25 -24.45 -11.53 -1.78
C THR A 25 -23.26 -10.69 -2.23
N ILE A 26 -22.47 -10.15 -1.29
CA ILE A 26 -21.24 -9.41 -1.63
C ILE A 26 -20.23 -10.36 -2.28
N ASN A 27 -20.08 -11.58 -1.77
CA ASN A 27 -19.20 -12.59 -2.36
C ASN A 27 -19.64 -13.01 -3.77
N GLU A 28 -20.95 -13.12 -4.03
CA GLU A 28 -21.46 -13.34 -5.39
C GLU A 28 -21.06 -12.20 -6.36
N LEU A 29 -21.10 -10.95 -5.88
CA LEU A 29 -20.67 -9.77 -6.67
C LEU A 29 -19.15 -9.72 -6.89
N LEU A 30 -18.38 -10.27 -5.96
CA LEU A 30 -16.92 -10.28 -5.98
C LEU A 30 -16.32 -11.50 -6.68
N ALA A 31 -17.11 -12.55 -6.89
CA ALA A 31 -16.70 -13.78 -7.57
C ALA A 31 -16.04 -13.55 -8.96
N PRO A 32 -16.51 -12.62 -9.82
CA PRO A 32 -15.86 -12.34 -11.11
C PRO A 32 -14.43 -11.76 -11.00
N TYR A 33 -14.05 -11.27 -9.81
CA TYR A 33 -12.73 -10.74 -9.50
C TYR A 33 -11.87 -11.72 -8.69
N ASP A 34 -12.34 -12.96 -8.50
CA ASP A 34 -11.75 -13.97 -7.62
C ASP A 34 -11.56 -13.47 -6.18
N VAL A 35 -12.42 -12.56 -5.70
CA VAL A 35 -12.35 -12.01 -4.35
C VAL A 35 -13.41 -12.65 -3.46
N THR A 36 -12.99 -13.08 -2.27
CA THR A 36 -13.89 -13.61 -1.23
C THR A 36 -13.66 -12.85 0.07
N LEU A 37 -14.75 -12.45 0.72
CA LEU A 37 -14.78 -11.84 2.04
C LEU A 37 -15.26 -12.85 3.07
N GLU A 38 -14.62 -12.86 4.24
CA GLU A 38 -15.05 -13.64 5.39
C GLU A 38 -15.17 -12.76 6.64
N GLY A 39 -16.28 -12.91 7.36
CA GLY A 39 -16.51 -12.22 8.63
C GLY A 39 -16.65 -10.71 8.47
N ALA A 40 -17.35 -10.28 7.42
CA ALA A 40 -17.68 -8.90 7.14
C ALA A 40 -18.64 -8.34 8.20
N LYS A 41 -18.28 -7.17 8.73
CA LYS A 41 -19.13 -6.40 9.65
C LYS A 41 -19.11 -4.94 9.26
N GLY A 42 -20.28 -4.31 9.35
CA GLY A 42 -20.45 -2.88 9.11
C GLY A 42 -20.61 -2.14 10.43
N GLY A 43 -20.17 -0.89 10.45
CA GLY A 43 -20.30 0.00 11.59
C GLY A 43 -20.23 1.45 11.18
N TRP A 44 -20.26 2.35 12.17
CA TRP A 44 -20.15 3.79 11.95
C TRP A 44 -19.26 4.43 13.02
N SER A 45 -18.39 5.33 12.60
CA SER A 45 -17.69 6.29 13.46
C SER A 45 -18.29 7.66 13.18
N TYR A 46 -19.16 8.13 14.07
CA TYR A 46 -19.96 9.34 13.87
C TYR A 46 -20.75 9.31 12.54
N VAL A 47 -20.26 10.02 11.52
CA VAL A 47 -20.85 10.15 10.18
C VAL A 47 -20.12 9.32 9.10
N ASN A 48 -19.08 8.58 9.48
CA ASN A 48 -18.26 7.79 8.56
C ASN A 48 -18.64 6.30 8.68
N PRO A 49 -18.95 5.62 7.57
CA PRO A 49 -19.15 4.18 7.60
C PRO A 49 -17.81 3.45 7.79
N ILE A 50 -17.85 2.39 8.58
CA ILE A 50 -16.75 1.46 8.82
C ILE A 50 -17.14 0.12 8.22
N PHE A 51 -16.20 -0.49 7.51
CA PHE A 51 -16.21 -1.86 7.06
C PHE A 51 -15.08 -2.61 7.76
N THR A 52 -15.36 -3.77 8.32
CA THR A 52 -14.31 -4.69 8.79
C THR A 52 -14.50 -6.05 8.18
N ALA A 53 -13.41 -6.74 7.87
CA ALA A 53 -13.43 -8.14 7.47
C ALA A 53 -12.37 -8.92 8.26
N ARG A 54 -12.69 -10.14 8.66
CA ARG A 54 -11.71 -11.04 9.27
C ARG A 54 -10.66 -11.43 8.23
N ARG A 55 -11.10 -11.73 7.01
CA ARG A 55 -10.23 -12.09 5.89
C ARG A 55 -10.82 -11.62 4.56
N ILE A 56 -9.93 -11.18 3.67
CA ILE A 56 -10.21 -10.91 2.26
C ILE A 56 -9.22 -11.74 1.45
N THR A 57 -9.70 -12.69 0.66
CA THR A 57 -8.87 -13.54 -0.21
C THR A 57 -9.04 -13.08 -1.65
N PHE A 58 -7.97 -13.07 -2.44
CA PHE A 58 -7.95 -12.75 -3.86
C PHE A 58 -6.94 -13.67 -4.59
N SER A 59 -6.94 -13.73 -5.93
CA SER A 59 -6.09 -14.70 -6.68
C SER A 59 -4.60 -14.60 -6.32
N GLY A 60 -4.16 -13.38 -5.98
CA GLY A 60 -2.78 -13.05 -5.61
C GLY A 60 -2.51 -13.07 -4.12
N GLY A 61 -3.41 -13.51 -3.24
CA GLY A 61 -3.11 -13.60 -1.81
C GLY A 61 -4.29 -13.30 -0.88
N GLN A 62 -3.99 -12.75 0.29
CA GLN A 62 -4.99 -12.48 1.31
C GLN A 62 -4.63 -11.29 2.20
N LEU A 63 -5.66 -10.66 2.77
CA LEU A 63 -5.58 -9.65 3.82
C LEU A 63 -6.33 -10.18 5.04
N ASP A 64 -5.74 -10.08 6.22
CA ASP A 64 -6.36 -10.46 7.49
C ASP A 64 -6.57 -9.21 8.37
N GLU A 65 -7.64 -9.23 9.17
CA GLU A 65 -7.99 -8.16 10.12
C GLU A 65 -8.08 -6.77 9.46
N VAL A 66 -8.89 -6.69 8.41
CA VAL A 66 -9.07 -5.47 7.63
C VAL A 66 -10.08 -4.56 8.32
N LEU A 67 -9.70 -3.30 8.52
CA LEU A 67 -10.59 -2.19 8.88
C LEU A 67 -10.47 -1.10 7.84
N PHE A 68 -11.60 -0.68 7.29
CA PHE A 68 -11.71 0.39 6.33
C PHE A 68 -12.79 1.38 6.77
N GLU A 69 -12.40 2.59 7.12
CA GLU A 69 -13.31 3.70 7.41
C GLU A 69 -13.33 4.66 6.22
N ILE A 70 -14.51 5.00 5.71
CA ILE A 70 -14.68 5.91 4.58
C ILE A 70 -15.00 7.32 5.10
N ASN A 71 -14.30 8.32 4.59
CA ASN A 71 -14.66 9.72 4.85
C ASN A 71 -15.88 10.08 4.00
N LEU A 72 -17.09 9.93 4.56
CA LEU A 72 -18.33 10.03 3.78
C LEU A 72 -18.49 11.41 3.12
N LEU A 73 -18.23 12.48 3.87
CA LEU A 73 -18.38 13.84 3.36
C LEU A 73 -17.38 14.14 2.25
N LYS A 74 -16.08 13.85 2.46
CA LYS A 74 -15.06 14.03 1.40
C LYS A 74 -15.38 13.16 0.18
N SER A 75 -15.89 11.95 0.38
CA SER A 75 -16.22 11.05 -0.72
C SER A 75 -17.36 11.59 -1.58
N LEU A 76 -18.41 12.14 -0.96
CA LEU A 76 -19.52 12.78 -1.66
C LEU A 76 -19.09 14.05 -2.39
N LEU A 77 -18.24 14.88 -1.77
CA LEU A 77 -17.75 16.12 -2.38
C LEU A 77 -16.84 15.86 -3.58
N ASN A 78 -16.01 14.81 -3.52
CA ASN A 78 -15.04 14.48 -4.57
C ASN A 78 -15.56 13.44 -5.58
N ASN A 79 -16.78 12.95 -5.40
CA ASN A 79 -17.38 11.88 -6.22
C ASN A 79 -16.46 10.65 -6.39
N ARG A 80 -15.75 10.27 -5.33
CA ARG A 80 -14.86 9.10 -5.28
C ARG A 80 -14.77 8.59 -3.85
N ILE A 81 -14.44 7.31 -3.65
CA ILE A 81 -14.22 6.78 -2.30
C ILE A 81 -12.93 7.39 -1.74
N VAL A 82 -13.04 8.08 -0.61
CA VAL A 82 -11.90 8.63 0.14
C VAL A 82 -11.80 7.86 1.45
N ALA A 83 -10.69 7.15 1.64
CA ALA A 83 -10.41 6.48 2.90
C ALA A 83 -10.21 7.52 4.01
N ASN A 84 -10.92 7.37 5.12
CA ASN A 84 -10.53 8.03 6.37
C ASN A 84 -9.44 7.22 7.06
N ARG A 85 -9.66 5.90 7.21
CA ARG A 85 -8.70 4.98 7.83
C ARG A 85 -8.61 3.67 7.07
N LEU A 86 -7.41 3.12 6.91
CA LEU A 86 -7.19 1.77 6.41
C LEU A 86 -6.18 1.06 7.31
N ILE A 87 -6.60 -0.01 7.96
CA ILE A 87 -5.74 -0.84 8.80
C ILE A 87 -5.85 -2.28 8.31
N VAL A 88 -4.71 -2.91 8.06
CA VAL A 88 -4.61 -4.33 7.73
C VAL A 88 -3.63 -4.94 8.71
N GLY A 89 -4.10 -5.93 9.49
CA GLY A 89 -3.27 -6.57 10.53
C GLY A 89 -2.12 -7.36 9.91
N SER A 90 -2.41 -8.19 8.92
CA SER A 90 -1.40 -8.85 8.09
C SER A 90 -1.89 -9.05 6.67
N ALA A 91 -0.96 -9.11 5.73
CA ALA A 91 -1.26 -9.41 4.34
C ALA A 91 -0.20 -10.33 3.75
N HIS A 92 -0.63 -11.16 2.80
CA HIS A 92 0.26 -11.93 1.94
C HIS A 92 -0.11 -11.60 0.50
N VAL A 93 0.86 -11.17 -0.29
CA VAL A 93 0.65 -10.74 -1.68
C VAL A 93 1.69 -11.42 -2.56
N GLY A 94 1.22 -12.23 -3.50
CA GLY A 94 2.00 -12.84 -4.56
C GLY A 94 1.94 -11.99 -5.84
N VAL A 95 3.10 -11.64 -6.36
CA VAL A 95 3.26 -10.98 -7.67
C VAL A 95 4.11 -11.84 -8.59
N GLU A 96 3.78 -11.87 -9.87
CA GLU A 96 4.54 -12.57 -10.89
C GLU A 96 4.95 -11.62 -12.02
N TYR A 97 6.14 -11.84 -12.54
CA TYR A 97 6.64 -11.13 -13.71
C TYR A 97 6.25 -11.90 -14.97
N VAL A 98 5.48 -11.26 -15.85
CA VAL A 98 5.12 -11.74 -17.19
C VAL A 98 5.66 -10.78 -18.25
N ASP A 99 5.48 -11.08 -19.54
CA ASP A 99 6.00 -10.24 -20.63
C ASP A 99 5.50 -8.79 -20.58
N SER A 100 4.32 -8.55 -20.00
CA SER A 100 3.74 -7.22 -19.78
C SER A 100 4.20 -6.51 -18.50
N GLY A 101 5.10 -7.12 -17.71
CA GLY A 101 5.58 -6.62 -16.42
C GLY A 101 5.04 -7.38 -15.21
N TRP A 102 5.20 -6.79 -14.02
CA TRP A 102 4.71 -7.33 -12.76
C TRP A 102 3.17 -7.25 -12.68
N ARG A 103 2.55 -8.34 -12.22
CA ARG A 103 1.11 -8.40 -11.93
C ARG A 103 0.83 -9.24 -10.68
N LEU A 104 -0.37 -9.13 -10.14
CA LEU A 104 -0.83 -10.06 -9.11
C LEU A 104 -0.86 -11.48 -9.66
N ARG A 105 -0.29 -12.41 -8.91
CA ARG A 105 -0.25 -13.81 -9.29
C ARG A 105 -1.67 -14.36 -9.42
N GLY A 106 -1.94 -15.15 -10.46
CA GLY A 106 -3.25 -15.75 -10.67
C GLY A 106 -4.35 -14.77 -11.11
N SER A 107 -4.06 -13.49 -11.33
CA SER A 107 -5.06 -12.54 -11.84
C SER A 107 -5.39 -12.86 -13.31
N GLY A 108 -6.60 -13.35 -13.55
CA GLY A 108 -7.14 -13.59 -14.89
C GLY A 108 -7.98 -12.40 -15.37
N GLY A 109 -7.60 -11.78 -16.49
CA GLY A 109 -8.43 -10.97 -17.41
C GLY A 109 -9.29 -9.82 -16.85
N THR A 110 -10.29 -10.11 -16.02
CA THR A 110 -11.14 -9.15 -15.31
C THR A 110 -10.41 -8.60 -14.08
N GLY A 111 -9.26 -7.96 -14.33
CA GLY A 111 -8.52 -7.27 -13.29
C GLY A 111 -9.41 -6.22 -12.63
N MET A 112 -9.53 -6.29 -11.30
CA MET A 112 -10.06 -5.19 -10.52
C MET A 112 -9.25 -3.93 -10.90
N PRO A 113 -9.90 -2.75 -11.10
CA PRO A 113 -9.16 -1.54 -11.45
C PRO A 113 -8.05 -1.32 -10.44
N ALA A 114 -6.83 -1.06 -10.92
CA ALA A 114 -5.66 -0.91 -10.08
C ALA A 114 -5.97 0.17 -9.01
N PRO A 115 -5.89 -0.18 -7.71
CA PRO A 115 -6.15 0.80 -6.67
C PRO A 115 -5.13 1.93 -6.80
N ASP A 116 -5.60 3.17 -6.69
CA ASP A 116 -4.72 4.33 -6.63
C ASP A 116 -4.06 4.39 -5.25
N ILE A 117 -2.99 3.61 -5.09
CA ILE A 117 -2.25 3.46 -3.83
C ILE A 117 -1.73 4.83 -3.35
N LEU A 118 -1.35 5.72 -4.26
CA LEU A 118 -0.88 7.06 -3.91
C LEU A 118 -2.00 7.88 -3.28
N SER A 119 -3.20 7.87 -3.88
CA SER A 119 -4.36 8.53 -3.26
C SER A 119 -4.67 7.93 -1.88
N PHE A 120 -4.55 6.62 -1.68
CA PHE A 120 -4.73 6.02 -0.34
C PHE A 120 -3.67 6.48 0.66
N LEU A 121 -2.41 6.58 0.25
CA LEU A 121 -1.33 7.06 1.12
C LEU A 121 -1.47 8.55 1.46
N VAL A 122 -1.93 9.39 0.54
CA VAL A 122 -2.01 10.84 0.75
C VAL A 122 -3.34 11.26 1.39
N ASP A 123 -4.46 10.72 0.91
CA ASP A 123 -5.79 11.22 1.31
C ASP A 123 -6.28 10.63 2.64
N SER A 124 -5.71 9.50 3.08
CA SER A 124 -6.09 8.85 4.34
C SER A 124 -5.61 9.64 5.55
N GLN A 125 -6.46 9.71 6.57
CA GLN A 125 -6.07 10.28 7.86
C GLN A 125 -5.09 9.36 8.59
N ASP A 126 -5.31 8.05 8.49
CA ASP A 126 -4.49 7.01 9.11
C ASP A 126 -4.46 5.78 8.19
N LEU A 127 -3.27 5.37 7.77
CA LEU A 127 -3.06 4.11 7.05
C LEU A 127 -2.00 3.31 7.77
N LEU A 128 -2.30 2.03 8.01
CA LEU A 128 -1.35 1.05 8.51
C LEU A 128 -1.52 -0.25 7.72
N PHE A 129 -0.45 -0.65 7.06
CA PHE A 129 -0.42 -1.84 6.22
C PHE A 129 0.92 -2.55 6.38
N SER A 130 0.89 -3.86 6.55
CA SER A 130 2.07 -4.72 6.55
C SER A 130 1.77 -5.95 5.73
N ALA A 131 2.63 -6.27 4.77
CA ALA A 131 2.47 -7.42 3.90
C ALA A 131 3.77 -8.20 3.73
N GLU A 132 3.67 -9.52 3.71
CA GLU A 132 4.64 -10.38 3.06
C GLU A 132 4.40 -10.30 1.54
N LEU A 133 5.38 -9.79 0.80
CA LEU A 133 5.36 -9.74 -0.65
C LEU A 133 6.20 -10.91 -1.17
N GLN A 134 5.58 -11.78 -1.98
CA GLN A 134 6.25 -12.88 -2.65
C GLN A 134 6.31 -12.59 -4.15
N ALA A 135 7.51 -12.53 -4.70
CA ALA A 135 7.74 -12.25 -6.12
C ALA A 135 8.18 -13.50 -6.86
N PHE A 136 7.59 -13.73 -8.04
CA PHE A 136 7.87 -14.86 -8.91
C PHE A 136 8.39 -14.41 -10.27
N ARG A 137 9.52 -14.97 -10.70
CA ARG A 137 10.09 -14.71 -12.01
C ARG A 137 10.94 -15.89 -12.48
N TYR A 138 10.77 -16.31 -13.73
CA TYR A 138 11.51 -17.42 -14.36
C TYR A 138 11.59 -18.71 -13.52
N GLY A 139 10.50 -19.05 -12.81
CA GLY A 139 10.43 -20.25 -11.96
C GLY A 139 11.11 -20.12 -10.59
N LYS A 140 11.69 -18.95 -10.27
CA LYS A 140 12.26 -18.62 -8.96
C LYS A 140 11.30 -17.77 -8.13
N SER A 141 11.50 -17.74 -6.81
CA SER A 141 10.67 -16.94 -5.92
C SER A 141 11.45 -16.31 -4.76
N ALA A 142 11.16 -15.06 -4.46
CA ALA A 142 11.71 -14.34 -3.32
C ALA A 142 10.58 -13.76 -2.46
N SER A 143 10.81 -13.63 -1.15
CA SER A 143 9.87 -13.03 -0.21
C SER A 143 10.55 -11.96 0.63
N TRP A 144 9.79 -10.91 0.97
CA TRP A 144 10.20 -9.86 1.88
C TRP A 144 8.98 -9.21 2.52
N VAL A 145 9.20 -8.49 3.63
CA VAL A 145 8.11 -7.76 4.29
C VAL A 145 8.13 -6.31 3.86
N ILE A 146 6.99 -5.81 3.39
CA ILE A 146 6.75 -4.39 3.14
C ILE A 146 5.81 -3.84 4.21
N GLY A 147 6.05 -2.61 4.61
CA GLY A 147 5.18 -1.85 5.49
C GLY A 147 4.85 -0.50 4.87
N ALA A 148 3.63 -0.03 5.07
CA ALA A 148 3.22 1.32 4.74
C ALA A 148 2.47 1.90 5.94
N ARG A 149 2.88 3.10 6.33
CA ARG A 149 2.19 3.91 7.32
C ARG A 149 1.97 5.29 6.75
N SER A 150 0.75 5.80 6.82
CA SER A 150 0.46 7.20 6.51
C SER A 150 -0.33 7.85 7.64
N PHE A 151 -0.07 9.13 7.84
CA PHE A 151 -0.81 9.97 8.74
C PHE A 151 -1.03 11.34 8.11
N ASN A 152 -2.29 11.77 8.01
CA ASN A 152 -2.66 13.12 7.59
C ASN A 152 -3.42 13.81 8.72
N ARG A 153 -2.86 14.91 9.24
CA ARG A 153 -3.51 15.75 10.23
C ARG A 153 -3.41 17.21 9.83
N ASP A 154 -4.58 17.83 9.70
CA ASP A 154 -4.70 19.26 9.37
C ASP A 154 -3.89 19.66 8.11
N GLY A 155 -3.87 18.75 7.12
CA GLY A 155 -3.15 18.92 5.85
C GLY A 155 -1.65 18.69 5.94
N HIS A 156 -1.15 18.14 7.05
CA HIS A 156 0.22 17.69 7.22
C HIS A 156 0.28 16.17 7.07
N HIS A 157 1.02 15.73 6.06
CA HIS A 157 1.18 14.35 5.63
C HIS A 157 2.50 13.81 6.13
N ARG A 158 2.47 12.62 6.71
CA ARG A 158 3.65 11.82 6.99
C ARG A 158 3.43 10.40 6.47
N ILE A 159 4.18 10.05 5.43
CA ILE A 159 4.17 8.72 4.82
C ILE A 159 5.49 8.04 5.16
N SER A 160 5.44 6.79 5.59
CA SER A 160 6.58 5.92 5.83
C SER A 160 6.36 4.59 5.11
N LEU A 161 7.21 4.27 4.17
CA LEU A 161 7.28 2.95 3.55
C LEU A 161 8.53 2.24 4.07
N THR A 162 8.38 0.99 4.48
CA THR A 162 9.48 0.18 5.00
C THR A 162 9.61 -1.10 4.20
N LEU A 163 10.85 -1.51 3.97
CA LEU A 163 11.22 -2.83 3.51
C LEU A 163 11.98 -3.48 4.65
N ALA A 164 11.55 -4.66 5.07
CA ALA A 164 12.17 -5.44 6.12
C ALA A 164 12.51 -6.85 5.62
N PRO A 165 13.60 -7.43 6.15
CA PRO A 165 14.05 -8.76 5.77
C PRO A 165 13.00 -9.83 6.11
N ASP A 166 12.96 -10.87 5.30
CA ASP A 166 12.27 -12.15 5.56
C ASP A 166 13.25 -13.31 5.34
N LYS A 167 12.82 -14.57 5.44
CA LYS A 167 13.65 -15.78 5.28
C LYS A 167 14.56 -15.75 4.04
N ASN A 168 14.11 -15.14 2.94
CA ASN A 168 14.82 -15.09 1.66
C ASN A 168 15.50 -13.74 1.39
N CYS A 169 15.51 -12.79 2.34
CA CYS A 169 16.39 -11.63 2.27
C CYS A 169 16.98 -11.31 3.63
N VAL A 170 18.25 -11.68 3.82
CA VAL A 170 18.93 -11.63 5.13
C VAL A 170 19.24 -10.19 5.59
N SER A 171 19.27 -9.20 4.69
CA SER A 171 19.62 -7.80 5.03
C SER A 171 18.82 -6.70 4.30
N CYS A 172 17.67 -6.99 3.69
CA CYS A 172 16.85 -5.97 3.03
C CYS A 172 16.20 -5.01 4.04
N LYS A 173 16.89 -3.93 4.41
CA LYS A 173 16.31 -2.83 5.20
C LYS A 173 16.23 -1.57 4.35
N GLY A 174 15.01 -1.14 4.09
CA GLY A 174 14.74 0.08 3.35
C GLY A 174 13.70 0.92 4.08
N ARG A 175 13.84 2.24 3.99
CA ARG A 175 12.88 3.20 4.52
C ARG A 175 12.76 4.39 3.58
N LEU A 176 11.55 4.65 3.13
CA LEU A 176 11.18 5.91 2.50
C LEU A 176 10.30 6.67 3.49
N GLU A 177 10.60 7.92 3.76
CA GLU A 177 9.70 8.80 4.49
C GLU A 177 9.47 10.10 3.74
N LEU A 178 8.21 10.50 3.71
CA LEU A 178 7.78 11.76 3.13
C LEU A 178 7.03 12.53 4.21
N ASP A 179 7.44 13.78 4.44
CA ASP A 179 6.81 14.68 5.39
C ASP A 179 6.52 16.02 4.67
N PHE A 180 5.24 16.33 4.45
CA PHE A 180 4.86 17.49 3.64
C PHE A 180 3.48 18.04 4.00
N ARG A 181 3.13 19.22 3.47
CA ARG A 181 1.80 19.81 3.60
C ARG A 181 1.03 19.82 2.26
N ASP A 182 -0.31 19.84 2.31
CA ASP A 182 -1.22 19.85 1.13
C ASP A 182 -0.82 20.84 0.02
N SER A 183 -0.23 21.97 0.40
CA SER A 183 0.30 23.02 -0.49
C SER A 183 1.49 22.59 -1.37
N VAL A 184 1.87 21.31 -1.37
CA VAL A 184 2.95 20.75 -2.21
C VAL A 184 2.43 20.21 -3.54
N TRP A 185 1.21 19.64 -3.59
CA TRP A 185 0.62 19.09 -4.83
C TRP A 185 -0.30 20.07 -5.56
N GLY A 186 -0.80 21.09 -4.84
CA GLY A 186 -1.47 22.26 -5.40
C GLY A 186 -0.58 23.48 -5.30
N ARG A 187 -0.50 24.28 -6.38
CA ARG A 187 0.35 25.47 -6.50
C ARG A 187 0.39 26.30 -5.21
N ASN A 188 1.64 26.59 -4.80
CA ASN A 188 2.10 27.66 -3.91
C ASN A 188 2.08 27.38 -2.38
N ASP A 189 3.29 27.44 -1.79
CA ASP A 189 3.64 27.88 -0.42
C ASP A 189 4.14 26.83 0.59
N GLY A 190 4.12 25.53 0.26
CA GLY A 190 4.48 24.48 1.24
C GLY A 190 5.97 24.28 1.48
N ASN A 191 6.38 24.22 2.76
CA ASN A 191 7.61 23.53 3.15
C ASN A 191 7.37 22.01 3.12
N GLY A 192 8.32 21.26 2.55
CA GLY A 192 8.27 19.80 2.50
C GLY A 192 9.66 19.19 2.62
N LEU A 193 9.73 18.03 3.27
CA LEU A 193 10.92 17.23 3.45
C LEU A 193 10.61 15.78 3.05
N GLY A 194 11.30 15.28 2.04
CA GLY A 194 11.32 13.86 1.72
C GLY A 194 12.69 13.31 2.06
N PHE A 195 12.75 12.12 2.63
CA PHE A 195 13.99 11.38 2.74
C PHE A 195 13.78 9.95 2.25
N VAL A 196 14.78 9.46 1.52
CA VAL A 196 14.88 8.07 1.14
C VAL A 196 16.18 7.53 1.71
N ASP A 197 16.08 6.41 2.40
CA ASP A 197 17.20 5.74 3.02
C ASP A 197 17.05 4.23 2.79
N LEU A 198 17.87 3.70 1.90
CA LEU A 198 18.14 2.27 1.77
C LEU A 198 19.54 2.06 2.34
N THR A 199 19.63 1.39 3.49
CA THR A 199 20.91 1.14 4.16
C THR A 199 21.12 -0.36 4.27
N ASP A 200 22.30 -0.82 3.87
CA ASP A 200 22.74 -2.21 3.94
C ASP A 200 21.86 -3.22 3.18
N VAL A 201 21.17 -2.79 2.11
CA VAL A 201 20.36 -3.71 1.30
C VAL A 201 21.30 -4.61 0.49
N THR A 202 21.41 -5.87 0.88
CA THR A 202 22.10 -6.89 0.06
C THR A 202 21.05 -7.76 -0.60
N PHE A 203 21.02 -7.72 -1.94
CA PHE A 203 20.30 -8.70 -2.72
C PHE A 203 21.23 -9.88 -2.97
N ASP A 204 20.83 -11.07 -2.54
CA ASP A 204 21.47 -12.29 -3.01
C ASP A 204 21.17 -12.50 -4.50
N ASP A 205 21.85 -13.47 -5.12
CA ASP A 205 21.72 -13.75 -6.55
C ASP A 205 20.27 -14.03 -6.96
N GLU A 206 19.50 -14.67 -6.09
CA GLU A 206 18.11 -15.05 -6.37
C GLU A 206 17.19 -13.82 -6.37
N VAL A 207 17.25 -12.99 -5.32
CA VAL A 207 16.44 -11.77 -5.22
C VAL A 207 16.86 -10.75 -6.28
N ALA A 208 18.16 -10.60 -6.52
CA ALA A 208 18.71 -9.69 -7.53
C ALA A 208 18.21 -10.06 -8.93
N GLU A 209 18.26 -11.33 -9.31
CA GLU A 209 17.76 -11.82 -10.60
C GLU A 209 16.24 -11.64 -10.72
N ILE A 210 15.47 -11.96 -9.66
CA ILE A 210 14.02 -11.79 -9.64
C ILE A 210 13.65 -10.32 -9.85
N LEU A 211 14.30 -9.40 -9.12
CA LEU A 211 14.05 -7.96 -9.20
C LEU A 211 14.69 -7.30 -10.43
N GLY A 212 15.60 -7.97 -11.13
CA GLY A 212 16.38 -7.39 -12.22
C GLY A 212 17.39 -6.33 -11.75
N LEU A 213 17.89 -6.48 -10.52
CA LEU A 213 18.87 -5.59 -9.90
C LEU A 213 20.27 -6.23 -9.93
N PRO A 214 21.34 -5.43 -10.02
CA PRO A 214 22.70 -5.93 -9.81
C PRO A 214 22.89 -6.55 -8.42
N VAL A 215 23.52 -7.72 -8.38
CA VAL A 215 23.95 -8.41 -7.15
C VAL A 215 24.95 -7.55 -6.39
N GLY A 216 24.75 -7.40 -5.09
CA GLY A 216 25.67 -6.68 -4.23
C GLY A 216 24.95 -5.86 -3.16
N LYS A 217 25.75 -5.04 -2.48
CA LYS A 217 25.27 -4.16 -1.41
C LYS A 217 24.92 -2.80 -1.98
N TRP A 218 23.70 -2.37 -1.69
CA TRP A 218 23.12 -1.10 -2.11
C TRP A 218 22.94 -0.21 -0.89
N ASN A 219 23.51 0.99 -0.97
CA ASN A 219 23.18 2.09 -0.09
C ASN A 219 22.63 3.24 -0.94
N MET A 220 21.42 3.69 -0.64
CA MET A 220 20.82 4.85 -1.28
C MET A 220 20.38 5.81 -0.20
N THR A 221 20.98 6.99 -0.17
CA THR A 221 20.52 8.06 0.70
C THR A 221 20.16 9.24 -0.17
N GLY A 222 18.97 9.79 0.05
CA GLY A 222 18.49 10.89 -0.73
C GLY A 222 17.53 11.73 0.06
N GLY A 223 17.45 12.98 -0.32
CA GLY A 223 16.63 13.97 0.33
C GLY A 223 16.02 14.89 -0.70
N TRP A 224 14.76 15.21 -0.46
CA TRP A 224 14.11 16.34 -1.08
C TRP A 224 13.84 17.38 0.00
N LYS A 225 14.21 18.62 -0.26
CA LYS A 225 13.83 19.76 0.57
C LYS A 225 13.25 20.84 -0.32
N LYS A 226 12.00 21.21 -0.04
CA LYS A 226 11.33 22.34 -0.65
C LYS A 226 11.07 23.41 0.39
N ASN A 227 11.50 24.63 0.08
CA ASN A 227 11.18 25.84 0.82
C ASN A 227 10.73 26.94 -0.17
N ALA A 228 10.37 28.12 0.33
CA ALA A 228 9.86 29.22 -0.49
C ALA A 228 10.86 29.78 -1.53
N ARG A 229 12.14 29.40 -1.50
CA ARG A 229 13.21 29.93 -2.36
C ARG A 229 13.87 28.87 -3.23
N GLU A 230 13.90 27.62 -2.78
CA GLU A 230 14.64 26.53 -3.41
C GLU A 230 13.88 25.21 -3.30
N GLU A 231 14.00 24.42 -4.36
CA GLU A 231 13.59 23.03 -4.43
C GLU A 231 14.82 22.21 -4.80
N LEU A 232 15.32 21.42 -3.84
CA LEU A 232 16.52 20.62 -3.98
C LEU A 232 16.16 19.15 -3.78
N PHE A 233 16.42 18.34 -4.80
CA PHE A 233 16.39 16.89 -4.72
C PHE A 233 17.81 16.36 -4.97
N SER A 234 18.35 15.64 -4.01
CA SER A 234 19.65 14.98 -4.12
C SER A 234 19.50 13.53 -3.73
N VAL A 235 19.98 12.63 -4.58
CA VAL A 235 20.06 11.20 -4.25
C VAL A 235 21.49 10.76 -4.51
N GLU A 236 22.11 10.17 -3.50
CA GLU A 236 23.38 9.50 -3.58
C GLU A 236 23.12 8.00 -3.54
N ILE A 237 23.63 7.29 -4.56
CA ILE A 237 23.55 5.84 -4.68
C ILE A 237 24.98 5.32 -4.66
N LEU A 238 25.28 4.51 -3.65
CA LEU A 238 26.53 3.77 -3.52
C LEU A 238 26.23 2.29 -3.74
N PHE A 239 26.93 1.70 -4.70
CA PHE A 239 26.84 0.29 -5.02
C PHE A 239 28.20 -0.36 -4.80
N GLU A 240 28.23 -1.34 -3.89
CA GLU A 240 29.38 -2.20 -3.68
C GLU A 240 29.08 -3.56 -4.31
N ARG A 241 29.75 -3.84 -5.43
CA ARG A 241 29.59 -5.12 -6.13
C ARG A 241 30.02 -6.26 -5.20
N GLY A 242 29.14 -7.23 -4.99
CA GLY A 242 29.49 -8.46 -4.30
C GLY A 242 30.61 -9.18 -5.07
N GLN A 243 31.71 -9.49 -4.39
CA GLN A 243 32.73 -10.37 -4.96
C GLN A 243 32.10 -11.78 -4.97
N ASN A 244 31.89 -12.37 -6.16
CA ASN A 244 31.53 -13.78 -6.26
C ASN A 244 32.65 -14.58 -5.58
N ASP A 245 32.38 -15.11 -4.39
CA ASP A 245 33.27 -16.04 -3.70
C ASP A 245 33.05 -17.49 -4.20
N ASP A 246 32.61 -17.64 -5.46
CA ASP A 246 32.53 -18.90 -6.20
C ASP A 246 33.86 -19.28 -6.88
N SER A 247 34.97 -18.71 -6.42
CA SER A 247 36.30 -19.28 -6.64
C SER A 247 36.72 -20.14 -5.45
N ARG A 248 36.04 -21.27 -5.24
CA ARG A 248 36.60 -22.41 -4.50
C ARG A 248 36.35 -23.70 -5.26
N PHE A 249 37.44 -24.13 -5.92
CA PHE A 249 37.87 -25.50 -6.26
C PHE A 249 36.85 -26.63 -6.25
#